data_AF-A0A170Y2A5-F1
#
_entry.id   AF-A0A170Y2A5-F1
#
_cell.length_a   1.000
_cell.length_b   1.000
_cell.length_c   1.000
_cell.angle_alpha   90.00
_cell.angle_beta   90.00
_cell.angle_gamma   90.00
#
_symmetry.space_group_name_H-M   'P 1'
#
loop_
_entity.id
_entity.type
_entity.pdbx_description
1 polymer ?
#
loop_
_entity_poly.entity_id
_entity_poly.type
_entity_poly.pdbx_seq_one_letter_code
_entity_poly.pdbx_strand_id
1 'polypeptide(L)'
;RVQQDNSFIERSRQLEQKIQEGNYHEICRGKQDPMWTYLEASFSSQPRIAIRDLLGYNKEAVSKLLGISTKPSVNNEINHLSGQFSALGQDGYEANMPDGLGLNYNNSENLNGGDIFDSISMQQQTIDEPRPSEIKQPFKLLSENDVDDKICKALLIGSIEDAITICLNEGKMADALILASAAGPEVLAKTQQKYFQKREGCVRHVLEALVKDNWSSIVNDCELSSWKEALAIVLTYSNDETMPTLCQELGARLEKAGGEYSSCADICYITSGHIAPLIHKKTSGITLNPDNIQELVELVLVAQGAMQARGQRLPIVGDVARLITEYAQLLASEGDLETALEYLNDSQDDSVVDLRERLYYALGHKTLYNTQQHQRQMQQQSSSII
;
A
#
# COMPACT_ATOMS: atom_id res chain seq x y z
N ARG A 1 10.69 35.81 37.32
CA ARG A 1 10.25 34.43 37.66
C ARG A 1 9.16 34.10 36.67
N VAL A 2 9.54 33.47 35.55
CA VAL A 2 8.57 32.91 34.60
C VAL A 2 7.94 31.73 35.33
N GLN A 3 6.62 31.68 35.43
CA GLN A 3 5.93 30.49 35.95
C GLN A 3 6.17 29.40 34.91
N GLN A 4 7.01 28.42 35.25
CA GLN A 4 7.19 27.24 34.40
C GLN A 4 5.85 26.53 34.27
N ASP A 5 5.41 26.30 33.04
CA ASP A 5 4.27 25.44 32.78
C ASP A 5 4.74 23.98 32.83
N ASN A 6 4.91 23.47 34.06
CA ASN A 6 5.35 22.10 34.31
C ASN A 6 4.46 21.05 33.62
N SER A 7 3.22 21.40 33.25
CA SER A 7 2.32 20.50 32.54
C SER A 7 2.70 20.29 31.08
N PHE A 8 3.33 21.28 30.43
CA PHE A 8 3.78 21.19 29.05
C PHE A 8 5.05 20.35 28.92
N ILE A 9 6.06 20.61 29.77
CA ILE A 9 7.32 19.84 29.78
C ILE A 9 7.04 18.35 30.04
N GLU A 10 6.19 18.05 31.03
CA GLU A 10 5.85 16.67 31.38
C GLU A 10 5.18 15.95 30.20
N ARG A 11 4.28 16.61 29.47
CA ARG A 11 3.65 16.05 28.26
C ARG A 11 4.67 15.80 27.15
N SER A 12 5.63 16.71 26.93
CA SER A 12 6.71 16.51 25.95
C SER A 12 7.57 15.31 26.30
N ARG A 13 7.96 15.14 27.56
CA ARG A 13 8.78 14.00 28.00
C ARG A 13 8.05 12.67 27.87
N GLN A 14 6.76 12.64 28.21
CA GLN A 14 5.92 11.47 27.99
C GLN A 14 5.78 11.13 26.51
N LEU A 15 5.72 12.13 25.63
CA LEU A 15 5.70 11.94 24.19
C LEU A 15 7.01 11.32 23.69
N GLU A 16 8.17 11.85 24.08
CA GLU A 16 9.47 11.29 23.71
C GLU A 16 9.62 9.85 24.18
N GLN A 17 9.25 9.57 25.43
CA GLN A 17 9.29 8.21 25.97
C GLN A 17 8.46 7.25 25.11
N LYS A 18 7.23 7.64 24.74
CA LYS A 18 6.37 6.81 23.88
C LYS A 18 6.96 6.58 22.50
N ILE A 19 7.62 7.59 21.92
CA ILE A 19 8.27 7.47 20.61
C ILE A 19 9.47 6.53 20.68
N GLN A 20 10.30 6.66 21.72
CA GLN A 20 11.47 5.81 21.95
C GLN A 20 11.08 4.35 22.20
N GLU A 21 9.98 4.11 22.92
CA GLU A 21 9.42 2.78 23.14
C GLU A 21 8.65 2.22 21.92
N GLY A 22 8.40 3.05 20.89
CA GLY A 22 7.61 2.67 19.71
C GLY A 22 6.11 2.56 19.95
N ASN A 23 5.61 3.12 21.06
CA ASN A 23 4.22 3.08 21.51
C ASN A 23 3.32 4.11 20.80
N TYR A 24 3.41 4.19 19.47
CA TYR A 24 2.66 5.15 18.64
C TYR A 24 1.13 5.01 18.75
N HIS A 25 0.63 3.79 19.01
CA HIS A 25 -0.79 3.54 19.23
C HIS A 25 -1.36 4.36 20.41
N GLU A 26 -0.59 4.52 21.49
CA GLU A 26 -1.04 5.29 22.65
C GLU A 26 -1.14 6.79 22.39
N ILE A 27 -0.38 7.31 21.42
CA ILE A 27 -0.43 8.71 20.99
C ILE A 27 -1.69 8.95 20.14
N CYS A 28 -2.07 7.99 19.31
CA CYS A 28 -3.28 8.06 18.47
C CYS A 28 -4.58 7.89 19.28
N ARG A 29 -4.51 7.16 20.40
CA ARG A 29 -5.68 6.81 21.20
C ARG A 29 -6.38 8.03 21.80
N GLY A 30 -7.70 8.12 21.59
CA GLY A 30 -8.55 9.17 22.17
C GLY A 30 -8.56 10.49 21.41
N LYS A 31 -7.87 10.56 20.26
CA LYS A 31 -7.94 11.70 19.35
C LYS A 31 -9.27 11.69 18.58
N GLN A 32 -9.86 12.87 18.37
CA GLN A 32 -11.18 13.00 17.76
C GLN A 32 -11.15 12.98 16.22
N ASP A 33 -10.06 13.47 15.61
CA ASP A 33 -9.96 13.56 14.16
C ASP A 33 -9.76 12.15 13.56
N PRO A 34 -10.60 11.73 12.59
CA PRO A 34 -10.49 10.40 11.99
C PRO A 34 -9.12 10.12 11.37
N MET A 35 -8.36 11.17 10.97
CA MET A 35 -7.01 11.00 10.41
C MET A 35 -6.08 10.18 11.33
N TRP A 36 -6.25 10.25 12.66
CA TRP A 36 -5.44 9.51 13.62
C TRP A 36 -5.64 8.00 13.50
N THR A 37 -6.85 7.54 13.20
CA THR A 37 -7.15 6.12 12.97
C THR A 37 -6.44 5.62 11.71
N TYR A 38 -6.38 6.43 10.65
CA TYR A 38 -5.66 6.09 9.42
C TYR A 38 -4.14 6.12 9.60
N LEU A 39 -3.66 7.05 10.42
CA LEU A 39 -2.25 7.12 10.78
C LEU A 39 -1.83 5.92 11.64
N GLU A 40 -2.65 5.52 12.59
CA GLU A 40 -2.43 4.31 13.38
C GLU A 40 -2.40 3.05 12.49
N ALA A 41 -3.35 2.93 11.55
CA ALA A 41 -3.36 1.84 10.58
C ALA A 41 -2.09 1.78 9.72
N SER A 42 -1.37 2.90 9.58
CA SER A 42 -0.11 2.94 8.83
C SER A 42 1.02 2.12 9.46
N PHE A 43 0.92 1.76 10.74
CA PHE A 43 1.86 0.90 11.47
C PHE A 43 1.52 -0.60 11.41
N SER A 44 0.38 -0.97 10.80
CA SER A 44 0.00 -2.37 10.63
C SER A 44 1.01 -3.11 9.73
N SER A 45 1.12 -4.44 9.87
CA SER A 45 1.99 -5.26 9.01
C SER A 45 1.70 -5.12 7.52
N GLN A 46 0.46 -4.76 7.15
CA GLN A 46 0.04 -4.46 5.78
C GLN A 46 -0.73 -3.14 5.73
N PRO A 47 -0.05 -1.98 5.71
CA PRO A 47 -0.67 -0.67 5.84
C PRO A 47 -1.73 -0.38 4.77
N ARG A 48 -1.45 -0.77 3.52
CA ARG A 48 -2.36 -0.58 2.38
C ARG A 48 -3.69 -1.29 2.59
N ILE A 49 -3.64 -2.51 3.14
CA ILE A 49 -4.86 -3.30 3.42
C ILE A 49 -5.61 -2.69 4.60
N ALA A 50 -4.90 -2.37 5.69
CA ALA A 50 -5.52 -1.77 6.87
C ALA A 50 -6.25 -0.45 6.55
N ILE A 51 -5.61 0.44 5.79
CA ILE A 51 -6.22 1.71 5.35
C ILE A 51 -7.42 1.44 4.43
N ARG A 52 -7.30 0.51 3.47
CA ARG A 52 -8.41 0.15 2.58
C ARG A 52 -9.61 -0.42 3.35
N ASP A 53 -9.35 -1.21 4.39
CA ASP A 53 -10.38 -1.79 5.24
C ASP A 53 -11.10 -0.70 6.04
N LEU A 54 -10.37 0.31 6.55
CA LEU A 54 -10.95 1.50 7.19
C LEU A 54 -11.81 2.35 6.25
N LEU A 55 -11.47 2.41 4.96
CA LEU A 55 -12.30 3.06 3.94
C LEU A 55 -13.60 2.29 3.65
N GLY A 56 -13.71 1.04 4.11
CA GLY A 56 -14.88 0.17 3.92
C GLY A 56 -14.74 -0.87 2.80
N TYR A 57 -13.57 -1.00 2.16
CA TYR A 57 -13.34 -1.93 1.05
C TYR A 57 -12.52 -3.14 1.50
N ASN A 58 -12.99 -3.83 2.54
CA ASN A 58 -12.36 -5.07 2.97
C ASN A 58 -12.78 -6.25 2.08
N LYS A 59 -11.90 -7.25 1.98
CA LYS A 59 -12.14 -8.41 1.10
C LYS A 59 -13.43 -9.15 1.45
N GLU A 60 -13.78 -9.24 2.73
CA GLU A 60 -14.95 -9.98 3.21
C GLU A 60 -16.27 -9.27 2.89
N ALA A 61 -16.37 -7.96 3.12
CA ALA A 61 -17.57 -7.19 2.78
C ALA A 61 -17.78 -7.13 1.27
N VAL A 62 -16.69 -6.99 0.50
CA VAL A 62 -16.76 -7.05 -0.96
C VAL A 62 -17.16 -8.45 -1.42
N SER A 63 -16.59 -9.52 -0.87
CA SER A 63 -16.96 -10.90 -1.23
C SER A 63 -18.42 -11.21 -0.90
N LYS A 64 -18.91 -10.74 0.25
CA LYS A 64 -20.31 -10.85 0.65
C LYS A 64 -21.24 -10.08 -0.29
N LEU A 65 -20.85 -8.87 -0.71
CA LEU A 65 -21.59 -8.06 -1.67
C LEU A 65 -21.64 -8.72 -3.05
N LEU A 66 -20.56 -9.36 -3.48
CA LEU A 66 -20.46 -10.05 -4.77
C LEU A 66 -21.22 -11.38 -4.82
N GLY A 67 -21.74 -11.88 -3.68
CA GLY A 67 -22.38 -13.20 -3.60
C GLY A 67 -21.41 -14.36 -3.86
N ILE A 68 -20.10 -14.08 -3.92
CA ILE A 68 -19.05 -15.06 -4.07
C ILE A 68 -18.80 -15.60 -2.66
N SER A 69 -19.62 -16.57 -2.25
CA SER A 69 -19.33 -17.36 -1.06
C SER A 69 -17.98 -18.03 -1.30
N THR A 70 -16.92 -17.50 -0.69
CA THR A 70 -15.64 -18.19 -0.61
C THR A 70 -15.95 -19.48 0.14
N LYS A 71 -16.15 -20.57 -0.61
CA LYS A 71 -16.11 -21.91 -0.01
C LYS A 71 -14.83 -21.94 0.81
N PRO A 72 -14.88 -22.26 2.12
CA PRO A 72 -13.67 -22.37 2.90
C PRO A 72 -12.75 -23.33 2.16
N SER A 73 -11.51 -22.88 1.95
CA SER A 73 -10.45 -23.66 1.31
C SER A 73 -10.48 -25.09 1.86
N VAL A 74 -10.27 -26.08 0.99
CA VAL A 74 -10.32 -27.54 1.22
C VAL A 74 -9.31 -28.03 2.29
N ASN A 75 -8.73 -27.15 3.10
CA ASN A 75 -7.79 -27.48 4.17
C ASN A 75 -8.48 -28.07 5.41
N ASN A 76 -9.79 -27.88 5.60
CA ASN A 76 -10.48 -28.42 6.78
C ASN A 76 -10.89 -29.90 6.64
N GLU A 77 -10.95 -30.45 5.43
CA GLU A 77 -11.27 -31.87 5.23
C GLU A 77 -10.04 -32.78 5.46
N ILE A 78 -8.82 -32.26 5.26
CA ILE A 78 -7.56 -32.99 5.51
C ILE A 78 -7.38 -33.28 7.02
N ASN A 79 -7.77 -32.34 7.88
CA ASN A 79 -7.68 -32.50 9.33
C ASN A 79 -8.67 -33.55 9.87
N HIS A 80 -9.80 -33.75 9.19
CA HIS A 80 -10.80 -34.75 9.58
C HIS A 80 -10.38 -36.18 9.19
N LEU A 81 -9.61 -36.32 8.11
CA LEU A 81 -9.02 -37.60 7.69
C LEU A 81 -7.80 -38.00 8.54
N SER A 82 -6.96 -37.04 8.93
CA SER A 82 -5.80 -37.30 9.80
C SER A 82 -6.21 -37.78 11.20
N GLY A 83 -7.35 -37.30 11.71
CA GLY A 83 -7.90 -37.74 12.99
C GLY A 83 -8.46 -39.17 12.95
N GLN A 84 -9.06 -39.59 11.84
CA GLN A 84 -9.60 -40.94 11.68
C GLN A 84 -8.51 -42.00 11.48
N PHE A 85 -7.40 -41.65 10.80
CA PHE A 85 -6.27 -42.57 10.61
C PHE A 85 -5.51 -42.84 11.93
N SER A 86 -5.42 -41.84 12.80
CA SER A 86 -4.76 -41.98 14.11
C SER A 86 -5.53 -42.89 15.08
N ALA A 87 -6.84 -43.09 14.86
CA ALA A 87 -7.70 -43.92 15.70
C ALA A 87 -7.61 -45.43 15.38
N LEU A 88 -7.00 -45.82 14.25
CA LEU A 88 -6.87 -47.23 13.84
C LEU A 88 -5.58 -47.91 14.33
N GLY A 89 -4.66 -47.17 14.95
CA GLY A 89 -3.38 -47.69 15.45
C GLY A 89 -3.33 -47.95 16.95
N GLN A 90 -4.46 -47.84 17.67
CA GLN A 90 -4.47 -47.77 19.13
C GLN A 90 -5.20 -48.94 19.82
N ASP A 91 -5.27 -50.11 19.19
CA ASP A 91 -5.71 -51.34 19.85
C ASP A 91 -4.72 -52.48 19.55
N GLY A 92 -3.94 -52.92 20.54
CA GLY A 92 -3.35 -54.26 20.50
C GLY A 92 -1.93 -54.46 21.03
N TYR A 93 -1.81 -54.47 22.36
CA TYR A 93 -1.01 -55.38 23.21
C TYR A 93 0.54 -55.34 23.26
N GLU A 94 0.98 -55.45 24.51
CA GLU A 94 2.33 -55.29 25.05
C GLU A 94 3.25 -56.50 24.79
N ALA A 95 4.55 -56.19 24.88
CA ALA A 95 5.73 -57.02 24.97
C ALA A 95 5.62 -58.44 25.55
N ASN A 96 6.29 -59.41 24.88
CA ASN A 96 7.17 -60.39 25.54
C ASN A 96 8.17 -61.04 24.53
N MET A 97 9.46 -60.94 24.85
CA MET A 97 10.69 -61.47 24.18
C MET A 97 10.80 -63.02 24.21
N PRO A 98 11.88 -63.71 23.73
CA PRO A 98 12.86 -63.53 22.62
C PRO A 98 13.12 -64.84 21.77
N ASP A 99 14.02 -64.74 20.78
CA ASP A 99 14.84 -65.77 20.08
C ASP A 99 14.21 -66.97 19.31
N GLY A 100 14.59 -67.10 18.03
CA GLY A 100 14.66 -68.40 17.33
C GLY A 100 14.01 -68.50 15.94
N LEU A 101 14.84 -68.40 14.89
CA LEU A 101 14.81 -69.13 13.60
C LEU A 101 13.47 -69.41 12.86
N GLY A 102 13.41 -68.99 11.59
CA GLY A 102 12.93 -69.88 10.51
C GLY A 102 11.69 -69.46 9.70
N LEU A 103 11.92 -68.66 8.66
CA LEU A 103 11.39 -68.76 7.29
C LEU A 103 9.89 -69.07 7.03
N ASN A 104 9.21 -68.05 6.49
CA ASN A 104 8.50 -68.00 5.20
C ASN A 104 7.62 -69.19 4.77
N TYR A 105 6.33 -68.95 4.53
CA TYR A 105 5.65 -69.40 3.31
C TYR A 105 4.54 -68.42 2.88
N ASN A 106 4.65 -68.01 1.62
CA ASN A 106 3.72 -67.22 0.83
C ASN A 106 2.31 -67.82 0.74
N ASN A 107 1.27 -66.97 0.82
CA ASN A 107 0.34 -66.68 -0.29
C ASN A 107 -0.86 -65.86 0.20
N SER A 108 -1.03 -64.63 -0.31
CA SER A 108 -2.09 -64.28 -1.27
C SER A 108 -2.19 -62.77 -1.47
N GLU A 109 -2.12 -62.36 -2.74
CA GLU A 109 -2.81 -61.22 -3.34
C GLU A 109 -2.37 -59.79 -2.96
N ASN A 110 -1.43 -59.29 -3.77
CA ASN A 110 -1.54 -58.03 -4.52
C ASN A 110 -2.46 -56.95 -3.92
N LEU A 111 -1.92 -56.20 -2.96
CA LEU A 111 -2.27 -54.79 -2.80
C LEU A 111 -0.95 -54.02 -2.77
N ASN A 112 -0.47 -53.68 -3.97
CA ASN A 112 0.72 -52.89 -4.17
C ASN A 112 0.38 -51.44 -3.75
N GLY A 113 0.76 -51.05 -2.53
CA GLY A 113 0.54 -49.69 -2.02
C GLY A 113 1.19 -48.57 -2.85
N GLY A 114 2.02 -48.92 -3.84
CA GLY A 114 2.52 -48.01 -4.87
C GLY A 114 1.44 -47.57 -5.87
N ASP A 115 0.50 -48.45 -6.22
CA ASP A 115 -0.51 -48.16 -7.25
C ASP A 115 -1.52 -47.08 -6.78
N ILE A 116 -1.74 -46.98 -5.46
CA ILE A 116 -2.63 -45.98 -4.85
C ILE A 116 -1.93 -44.61 -4.81
N PHE A 117 -0.63 -44.57 -4.52
CA PHE A 117 0.14 -43.32 -4.48
C PHE A 117 0.40 -42.79 -5.89
N ASP A 118 0.63 -43.68 -6.86
CA ASP A 118 0.75 -43.30 -8.28
C ASP A 118 -0.59 -42.81 -8.85
N SER A 119 -1.73 -43.40 -8.47
CA SER A 119 -3.04 -42.92 -8.91
C SER A 119 -3.46 -41.57 -8.30
N ILE A 120 -3.03 -41.25 -7.08
CA ILE A 120 -3.19 -39.90 -6.48
C ILE A 120 -2.26 -38.88 -7.17
N SER A 121 -1.02 -39.29 -7.47
CA SER A 121 -0.06 -38.47 -8.22
C SER A 121 -0.52 -38.17 -9.64
N MET A 122 -1.26 -39.10 -10.26
CA MET A 122 -1.90 -38.90 -11.57
C MET A 122 -3.14 -37.98 -11.51
N GLN A 123 -3.86 -37.94 -10.38
CA GLN A 123 -5.00 -37.02 -10.19
C GLN A 123 -4.60 -35.57 -9.94
N GLN A 124 -3.36 -35.32 -9.48
CA GLN A 124 -2.87 -33.98 -9.19
C GLN A 124 -2.19 -33.29 -10.39
N GLN A 125 -2.09 -33.98 -11.53
CA GLN A 125 -1.57 -33.47 -12.81
C GLN A 125 -2.59 -33.48 -13.95
N THR A 126 -3.89 -33.65 -13.69
CA THR A 126 -4.91 -33.23 -14.64
C THR A 126 -5.42 -31.85 -14.24
N ILE A 127 -4.61 -30.83 -14.53
CA ILE A 127 -5.24 -29.63 -15.11
C ILE A 127 -6.00 -30.22 -16.31
N ASP A 128 -7.33 -30.20 -16.28
CA ASP A 128 -8.13 -30.54 -17.44
C ASP A 128 -7.63 -29.66 -18.60
N GLU A 129 -6.67 -30.15 -19.38
CA GLU A 129 -6.50 -29.66 -20.73
C GLU A 129 -7.88 -29.78 -21.36
N PRO A 130 -8.48 -28.69 -21.87
CA PRO A 130 -9.77 -28.77 -22.50
C PRO A 130 -9.64 -29.77 -23.65
N ARG A 131 -10.15 -30.98 -23.44
CA ARG A 131 -10.23 -32.02 -24.47
C ARG A 131 -10.81 -31.34 -25.70
N PRO A 132 -10.16 -31.44 -26.88
CA PRO A 132 -10.68 -30.82 -28.10
C PRO A 132 -12.14 -31.23 -28.22
N SER A 133 -13.03 -30.24 -28.23
CA SER A 133 -14.45 -30.50 -28.34
C SER A 133 -14.65 -31.37 -29.59
N GLU A 134 -15.02 -32.64 -29.40
CA GLU A 134 -15.18 -33.57 -30.51
C GLU A 134 -16.09 -32.92 -31.54
N ILE A 135 -15.59 -32.74 -32.77
CA ILE A 135 -16.33 -32.08 -33.85
C ILE A 135 -17.53 -32.97 -34.17
N LYS A 136 -18.69 -32.65 -33.60
CA LYS A 136 -19.88 -33.51 -33.67
C LYS A 136 -20.44 -33.64 -35.09
N GLN A 137 -20.20 -32.66 -35.97
CA GLN A 137 -20.56 -32.67 -37.39
C GLN A 137 -19.66 -31.74 -38.24
N PRO A 138 -19.48 -32.01 -39.55
CA PRO A 138 -18.81 -31.09 -40.47
C PRO A 138 -19.55 -29.75 -40.53
N PHE A 139 -18.83 -28.64 -40.37
CA PHE A 139 -19.37 -27.28 -40.38
C PHE A 139 -19.08 -26.57 -41.71
N LYS A 140 -19.93 -25.60 -42.08
CA LYS A 140 -19.70 -24.72 -43.24
C LYS A 140 -18.89 -23.50 -42.80
N LEU A 141 -17.89 -23.11 -43.60
CA LEU A 141 -17.02 -21.97 -43.30
C LEU A 141 -17.65 -20.61 -43.67
N LEU A 142 -18.61 -20.62 -44.60
CA LEU A 142 -19.34 -19.45 -45.10
C LEU A 142 -20.82 -19.83 -45.18
N SER A 143 -21.68 -18.92 -44.74
CA SER A 143 -23.13 -19.01 -44.78
C SER A 143 -23.71 -18.10 -45.87
N GLU A 144 -25.03 -18.13 -46.02
CA GLU A 144 -25.76 -17.21 -46.91
C GLU A 144 -26.27 -16.00 -46.10
N ASN A 145 -25.42 -14.96 -46.05
CA ASN A 145 -25.63 -13.61 -45.52
C ASN A 145 -25.55 -13.47 -44.00
N ASP A 146 -24.36 -13.11 -43.50
CA ASP A 146 -24.21 -12.52 -42.16
C ASP A 146 -22.93 -11.65 -42.02
N VAL A 147 -22.85 -10.89 -40.94
CA VAL A 147 -21.65 -10.24 -40.39
C VAL A 147 -20.50 -11.25 -40.23
N ASP A 148 -20.81 -12.49 -39.84
CA ASP A 148 -19.84 -13.57 -39.70
C ASP A 148 -19.18 -13.96 -41.01
N ASP A 149 -19.88 -13.88 -42.13
CA ASP A 149 -19.26 -14.14 -43.44
C ASP A 149 -18.25 -13.05 -43.80
N LYS A 150 -18.49 -11.80 -43.42
CA LYS A 150 -17.54 -10.69 -43.66
C LYS A 150 -16.29 -10.88 -42.81
N ILE A 151 -16.45 -11.28 -41.55
CA ILE A 151 -15.34 -11.59 -40.65
C ILE A 151 -14.55 -12.79 -41.19
N CYS A 152 -15.22 -13.90 -41.53
CA CYS A 152 -14.58 -15.08 -42.14
C CYS A 152 -13.85 -14.75 -43.43
N LYS A 153 -14.44 -13.95 -44.34
CA LYS A 153 -13.78 -13.51 -45.58
C LYS A 153 -12.54 -12.67 -45.32
N ALA A 154 -12.57 -11.74 -44.36
CA ALA A 154 -11.41 -10.96 -43.97
C ALA A 154 -10.28 -11.86 -43.41
N LEU A 155 -10.63 -12.84 -42.59
CA LEU A 155 -9.68 -13.83 -42.04
C LEU A 155 -9.08 -14.74 -43.13
N LEU A 156 -9.88 -15.17 -44.11
CA LEU A 156 -9.40 -15.99 -45.24
C LEU A 156 -8.37 -15.27 -46.11
N ILE A 157 -8.46 -13.95 -46.21
CA ILE A 157 -7.52 -13.11 -46.96
C ILE A 157 -6.27 -12.77 -46.10
N GLY A 158 -6.30 -13.09 -44.80
CA GLY A 158 -5.24 -12.77 -43.84
C GLY A 158 -5.31 -11.33 -43.31
N SER A 159 -6.39 -10.60 -43.58
CA SER A 159 -6.58 -9.23 -43.06
C SER A 159 -7.21 -9.25 -41.67
N ILE A 160 -6.37 -9.49 -40.66
CA ILE A 160 -6.82 -9.56 -39.27
C ILE A 160 -7.30 -8.19 -38.77
N GLU A 161 -6.68 -7.09 -39.19
CA GLU A 161 -7.06 -5.73 -38.78
C GLU A 161 -8.46 -5.32 -39.30
N ASP A 162 -8.81 -5.72 -40.52
CA ASP A 162 -10.14 -5.50 -41.08
C ASP A 162 -11.18 -6.35 -40.34
N ALA A 163 -10.86 -7.62 -40.06
CA ALA A 163 -11.71 -8.51 -39.27
C ALA A 163 -12.00 -7.92 -37.87
N ILE A 164 -10.98 -7.42 -37.18
CA ILE A 164 -11.13 -6.73 -35.89
C ILE A 164 -12.02 -5.50 -36.01
N THR A 165 -11.81 -4.68 -37.04
CA THR A 165 -12.58 -3.45 -37.24
C THR A 165 -14.07 -3.75 -37.49
N ILE A 166 -14.37 -4.81 -38.24
CA ILE A 166 -15.74 -5.31 -38.44
C ILE A 166 -16.32 -5.78 -37.09
N CYS A 167 -15.59 -6.63 -36.34
CA CYS A 167 -16.04 -7.12 -35.03
C CYS A 167 -16.35 -5.97 -34.05
N LEU A 168 -15.51 -4.93 -34.00
CA LEU A 168 -15.74 -3.77 -33.14
C LEU A 168 -16.96 -2.95 -33.56
N ASN A 169 -17.24 -2.84 -34.87
CA ASN A 169 -18.39 -2.09 -35.39
C ASN A 169 -19.71 -2.80 -35.14
N GLU A 170 -19.70 -4.12 -35.16
CA GLU A 170 -20.88 -4.98 -35.02
C GLU A 170 -21.13 -5.39 -33.55
N GLY A 171 -20.39 -4.82 -32.60
CA GLY A 171 -20.56 -5.09 -31.16
C GLY A 171 -19.95 -6.42 -30.68
N LYS A 172 -19.28 -7.18 -31.56
CA LYS A 172 -18.58 -8.44 -31.24
C LYS A 172 -17.21 -8.18 -30.58
N MET A 173 -17.23 -7.53 -29.43
CA MET A 173 -16.02 -7.05 -28.74
C MET A 173 -15.11 -8.19 -28.25
N ALA A 174 -15.68 -9.32 -27.83
CA ALA A 174 -14.91 -10.48 -27.38
C ALA A 174 -14.08 -11.07 -28.55
N ASP A 175 -14.72 -11.27 -29.70
CA ASP A 175 -14.07 -11.78 -30.90
C ASP A 175 -12.96 -10.83 -31.38
N ALA A 176 -13.21 -9.51 -31.34
CA ALA A 176 -12.21 -8.51 -31.65
C ALA A 176 -10.96 -8.61 -30.76
N LEU A 177 -11.14 -8.81 -29.45
CA LEU A 177 -10.02 -8.94 -28.49
C LEU A 177 -9.27 -10.27 -28.66
N ILE A 178 -9.96 -11.36 -28.98
CA ILE A 178 -9.34 -12.67 -29.27
C ILE A 178 -8.51 -12.60 -30.56
N LEU A 179 -9.04 -11.98 -31.62
CA LEU A 179 -8.30 -11.79 -32.86
C LEU A 179 -7.08 -10.88 -32.65
N ALA A 180 -7.23 -9.83 -31.85
CA ALA A 180 -6.14 -8.91 -31.57
C ALA A 180 -5.03 -9.54 -30.72
N SER A 181 -5.36 -10.45 -29.80
CA SER A 181 -4.34 -11.17 -29.02
C SER A 181 -3.53 -12.13 -29.91
N ALA A 182 -4.16 -12.74 -30.91
CA ALA A 182 -3.48 -13.56 -31.91
C ALA A 182 -2.62 -12.74 -32.89
N ALA A 183 -3.01 -11.49 -33.18
CA ALA A 183 -2.29 -10.59 -34.09
C ALA A 183 -1.01 -9.98 -33.50
N GLY A 184 -0.87 -9.98 -32.17
CA GLY A 184 0.29 -9.47 -31.45
C GLY A 184 0.02 -8.20 -30.64
N PRO A 185 1.00 -7.76 -29.81
CA PRO A 185 0.78 -6.76 -28.77
C PRO A 185 0.43 -5.37 -29.31
N GLU A 186 0.96 -4.97 -30.47
CA GLU A 186 0.66 -3.66 -31.06
C GLU A 186 -0.80 -3.54 -31.52
N VAL A 187 -1.30 -4.57 -32.22
CA VAL A 187 -2.69 -4.64 -32.69
C VAL A 187 -3.64 -4.78 -31.50
N LEU A 188 -3.25 -5.54 -30.47
CA LEU A 188 -4.00 -5.66 -29.22
C LEU A 188 -4.17 -4.30 -28.53
N ALA A 189 -3.09 -3.53 -28.36
CA ALA A 189 -3.15 -2.21 -27.73
C ALA A 189 -4.08 -1.24 -28.49
N LYS A 190 -3.98 -1.20 -29.83
CA LYS A 190 -4.86 -0.38 -30.68
C LYS A 190 -6.33 -0.83 -30.57
N THR A 191 -6.58 -2.13 -30.51
CA THR A 191 -7.93 -2.70 -30.40
C THR A 191 -8.55 -2.44 -29.03
N GLN A 192 -7.79 -2.60 -27.95
CA GLN A 192 -8.19 -2.25 -26.58
C GLN A 192 -8.57 -0.76 -26.49
N GLN A 193 -7.78 0.13 -27.10
CA GLN A 193 -8.11 1.56 -27.13
C GLN A 193 -9.45 1.83 -27.84
N LYS A 194 -9.68 1.23 -29.02
CA LYS A 194 -10.97 1.35 -29.74
C LYS A 194 -12.13 0.75 -28.92
N TYR A 195 -11.90 -0.36 -28.22
CA TYR A 195 -12.87 -0.94 -27.30
C TYR A 195 -13.25 0.02 -26.18
N PHE A 196 -12.26 0.64 -25.53
CA PHE A 196 -12.50 1.60 -24.46
C PHE A 196 -13.19 2.87 -24.97
N GLN A 197 -13.00 3.29 -26.22
CA GLN A 197 -13.72 4.45 -26.77
C GLN A 197 -15.21 4.18 -27.02
N LYS A 198 -15.58 2.93 -27.30
CA LYS A 198 -16.97 2.53 -27.59
C LYS A 198 -17.77 2.13 -26.35
N ARG A 199 -17.09 1.65 -25.31
CA ARG A 199 -17.75 1.21 -24.07
C ARG A 199 -18.12 2.42 -23.21
N GLU A 200 -19.31 2.42 -22.64
CA GLU A 200 -19.73 3.41 -21.65
C GLU A 200 -19.69 2.84 -20.22
N GLY A 201 -19.67 3.72 -19.22
CA GLY A 201 -19.80 3.37 -17.79
C GLY A 201 -18.48 3.39 -17.00
N CYS A 202 -18.60 3.35 -15.66
CA CYS A 202 -17.48 3.50 -14.73
C CYS A 202 -16.41 2.39 -14.86
N VAL A 203 -16.83 1.15 -15.15
CA VAL A 203 -15.94 -0.01 -15.30
C VAL A 203 -14.93 0.20 -16.44
N ARG A 204 -15.29 0.98 -17.47
CA ARG A 204 -14.40 1.35 -18.57
C ARG A 204 -13.12 2.02 -18.05
N HIS A 205 -13.26 3.00 -17.17
CA HIS A 205 -12.15 3.80 -16.64
C HIS A 205 -11.22 2.95 -15.77
N VAL A 206 -11.79 2.09 -14.91
CA VAL A 206 -11.01 1.17 -14.07
C VAL A 206 -10.24 0.16 -14.90
N LEU A 207 -10.86 -0.43 -15.92
CA LEU A 207 -10.20 -1.39 -16.80
C LEU A 207 -9.14 -0.72 -17.69
N GLU A 208 -9.41 0.48 -18.19
CA GLU A 208 -8.45 1.24 -19.00
C GLU A 208 -7.19 1.57 -18.18
N ALA A 209 -7.37 2.04 -16.94
CA ALA A 209 -6.27 2.31 -16.03
C ALA A 209 -5.49 1.04 -15.67
N LEU A 210 -6.19 -0.08 -15.43
CA LEU A 210 -5.57 -1.37 -15.15
C LEU A 210 -4.72 -1.90 -16.30
N VAL A 211 -5.21 -1.79 -17.54
CA VAL A 211 -4.49 -2.25 -18.74
C VAL A 211 -3.29 -1.37 -19.05
N LYS A 212 -3.40 -0.05 -18.83
CA LYS A 212 -2.32 0.92 -19.08
C LYS A 212 -1.37 1.12 -17.90
N ASP A 213 -1.65 0.49 -16.77
CA ASP A 213 -1.02 0.76 -15.47
C ASP A 213 -0.92 2.26 -15.15
N ASN A 214 -2.00 3.01 -15.43
CA ASN A 214 -2.04 4.46 -15.24
C ASN A 214 -3.28 4.88 -14.45
N TRP A 215 -3.11 4.95 -13.13
CA TRP A 215 -4.14 5.30 -12.16
C TRP A 215 -4.37 6.81 -12.02
N SER A 216 -3.52 7.64 -12.60
CA SER A 216 -3.63 9.12 -12.57
C SER A 216 -4.92 9.61 -13.21
N SER A 217 -5.38 8.93 -14.27
CA SER A 217 -6.66 9.25 -14.92
C SER A 217 -7.85 9.10 -13.96
N ILE A 218 -7.85 8.06 -13.13
CA ILE A 218 -8.91 7.83 -12.14
C ILE A 218 -8.87 8.92 -11.07
N VAL A 219 -7.69 9.22 -10.52
CA VAL A 219 -7.53 10.24 -9.47
C VAL A 219 -7.99 11.62 -9.94
N ASN A 220 -7.65 11.99 -11.17
CA ASN A 220 -7.94 13.32 -11.70
C ASN A 220 -9.39 13.46 -12.22
N ASP A 221 -9.96 12.39 -12.80
CA ASP A 221 -11.25 12.47 -13.49
C ASP A 221 -12.44 11.92 -12.68
N CYS A 222 -12.22 11.15 -11.60
CA CYS A 222 -13.33 10.57 -10.83
C CYS A 222 -14.21 11.65 -10.18
N GLU A 223 -15.48 11.36 -9.91
CA GLU A 223 -16.29 12.28 -9.11
C GLU A 223 -15.74 12.40 -7.69
N LEU A 224 -15.84 13.58 -7.07
CA LEU A 224 -15.35 13.82 -5.71
C LEU A 224 -16.09 12.97 -4.66
N SER A 225 -17.34 12.60 -4.93
CA SER A 225 -18.11 11.67 -4.11
C SER A 225 -17.50 10.26 -4.07
N SER A 226 -16.76 9.87 -5.11
CA SER A 226 -16.11 8.55 -5.24
C SER A 226 -14.62 8.54 -4.84
N TRP A 227 -14.19 9.49 -3.99
CA TRP A 227 -12.80 9.60 -3.57
C TRP A 227 -12.30 8.36 -2.81
N LYS A 228 -13.19 7.69 -2.06
CA LYS A 228 -12.83 6.48 -1.30
C LYS A 228 -12.53 5.31 -2.24
N GLU A 229 -13.32 5.16 -3.30
CA GLU A 229 -13.09 4.17 -4.36
C GLU A 229 -11.77 4.44 -5.08
N ALA A 230 -11.50 5.71 -5.42
CA ALA A 230 -10.25 6.10 -6.08
C ALA A 230 -9.04 5.78 -5.20
N LEU A 231 -9.09 6.15 -3.92
CA LEU A 231 -8.03 5.84 -2.96
C LEU A 231 -7.86 4.32 -2.75
N ALA A 232 -8.96 3.57 -2.67
CA ALA A 232 -8.92 2.11 -2.53
C ALA A 232 -8.28 1.42 -3.76
N ILE A 233 -8.54 1.93 -4.97
CA ILE A 233 -7.89 1.47 -6.21
C ILE A 233 -6.39 1.73 -6.16
N VAL A 234 -5.96 2.96 -5.80
CA VAL A 234 -4.55 3.32 -5.69
C VAL A 234 -3.83 2.41 -4.68
N LEU A 235 -4.42 2.19 -3.50
CA LEU A 235 -3.87 1.30 -2.47
C LEU A 235 -3.75 -0.17 -2.93
N THR A 236 -4.63 -0.60 -3.83
CA THR A 236 -4.70 -1.99 -4.30
C THR A 236 -3.77 -2.28 -5.47
N TYR A 237 -3.66 -1.37 -6.44
CA TYR A 237 -2.98 -1.64 -7.71
C TYR A 237 -1.73 -0.81 -7.96
N SER A 238 -1.57 0.36 -7.35
CA SER A 238 -0.39 1.20 -7.60
C SER A 238 0.85 0.64 -6.91
N ASN A 239 2.02 0.85 -7.49
CA ASN A 239 3.30 0.45 -6.88
C ASN A 239 3.69 1.38 -5.71
N ASP A 240 4.74 1.05 -4.95
CA ASP A 240 5.17 1.85 -3.78
C ASP A 240 5.75 3.23 -4.15
N GLU A 241 6.20 3.40 -5.39
CA GLU A 241 6.82 4.64 -5.88
C GLU A 241 5.79 5.67 -6.35
N THR A 242 4.74 5.24 -7.06
CA THR A 242 3.70 6.12 -7.63
C THR A 242 2.55 6.37 -6.68
N MET A 243 2.30 5.44 -5.74
CA MET A 243 1.22 5.56 -4.76
C MET A 243 1.27 6.88 -3.98
N PRO A 244 2.40 7.32 -3.38
CA PRO A 244 2.45 8.59 -2.66
C PRO A 244 2.02 9.79 -3.52
N THR A 245 2.48 9.87 -4.76
CA THR A 245 2.15 10.95 -5.70
C THR A 245 0.67 10.96 -6.05
N LEU A 246 0.09 9.79 -6.35
CA LEU A 246 -1.33 9.67 -6.66
C LEU A 246 -2.22 10.05 -5.48
N CYS A 247 -1.84 9.63 -4.26
CA CYS A 247 -2.54 10.04 -3.04
C CYS A 247 -2.44 11.55 -2.80
N GLN A 248 -1.31 12.19 -3.09
CA GLN A 248 -1.15 13.64 -3.00
C GLN A 248 -2.02 14.39 -4.01
N GLU A 249 -2.06 13.95 -5.27
CA GLU A 249 -2.93 14.54 -6.30
C GLU A 249 -4.41 14.47 -5.88
N LEU A 250 -4.84 13.33 -5.36
CA LEU A 250 -6.20 13.17 -4.83
C LEU A 250 -6.46 14.10 -3.64
N GLY A 251 -5.50 14.17 -2.70
CA GLY A 251 -5.56 15.05 -1.53
C GLY A 251 -5.69 16.53 -1.92
N ALA A 252 -4.84 17.01 -2.82
CA ALA A 252 -4.86 18.40 -3.29
C ALA A 252 -6.18 18.74 -3.99
N ARG A 253 -6.74 17.79 -4.75
CA ARG A 253 -8.03 17.96 -5.42
C ARG A 253 -9.19 18.06 -4.43
N LEU A 254 -9.20 17.21 -3.40
CA LEU A 254 -10.19 17.25 -2.32
C LEU A 254 -10.08 18.51 -1.47
N GLU A 255 -8.85 18.94 -1.17
CA GLU A 255 -8.59 20.17 -0.42
C GLU A 255 -9.10 21.40 -1.17
N LYS A 256 -8.86 21.47 -2.49
CA LYS A 256 -9.35 22.55 -3.35
C LYS A 256 -10.87 22.60 -3.43
N ALA A 257 -11.55 21.46 -3.35
CA ALA A 257 -13.01 21.40 -3.31
C ALA A 257 -13.57 21.98 -2.00
N GLY A 258 -12.84 21.83 -0.90
CA GLY A 258 -13.20 22.36 0.40
C GLY A 258 -14.42 21.68 1.04
N GLY A 259 -14.98 22.29 2.09
CA GLY A 259 -16.14 21.77 2.80
C GLY A 259 -15.86 20.41 3.45
N GLU A 260 -16.77 19.45 3.24
CA GLU A 260 -16.65 18.09 3.78
C GLU A 260 -15.47 17.29 3.20
N TYR A 261 -14.97 17.67 2.02
CA TYR A 261 -13.81 17.02 1.40
C TYR A 261 -12.49 17.45 2.02
N SER A 262 -12.48 18.51 2.82
CA SER A 262 -11.26 19.00 3.46
C SER A 262 -10.68 17.99 4.45
N SER A 263 -11.52 17.32 5.24
CA SER A 263 -11.08 16.22 6.14
C SER A 263 -10.74 14.94 5.36
N CYS A 264 -11.35 14.74 4.20
CA CYS A 264 -11.01 13.62 3.31
C CYS A 264 -9.61 13.79 2.70
N ALA A 265 -9.20 15.02 2.41
CA ALA A 265 -7.84 15.34 1.95
C ALA A 265 -6.79 14.96 3.00
N ASP A 266 -7.08 15.17 4.28
CA ASP A 266 -6.16 14.83 5.38
C ASP A 266 -5.82 13.32 5.37
N ILE A 267 -6.81 12.46 5.09
CA ILE A 267 -6.62 11.01 4.95
C ILE A 267 -5.70 10.67 3.77
N CYS A 268 -5.86 11.37 2.64
CA CYS A 268 -5.01 11.17 1.46
C CYS A 268 -3.55 11.60 1.73
N TYR A 269 -3.35 12.72 2.42
CA TYR A 269 -2.04 13.20 2.82
C TYR A 269 -1.34 12.24 3.80
N ILE A 270 -2.05 11.75 4.82
CA ILE A 270 -1.53 10.72 5.74
C ILE A 270 -1.13 9.45 4.99
N THR A 271 -1.98 8.99 4.08
CA THR A 271 -1.71 7.78 3.29
C THR A 271 -0.49 7.93 2.38
N SER A 272 -0.27 9.14 1.84
CA SER A 272 0.89 9.48 1.02
C SER A 272 2.19 9.68 1.80
N GLY A 273 2.12 9.91 3.11
CA GLY A 273 3.27 10.35 3.93
C GLY A 273 3.64 11.83 3.74
N HIS A 274 2.92 12.59 2.92
CA HIS A 274 3.17 14.02 2.74
C HIS A 274 2.35 14.85 3.73
N ILE A 275 2.90 15.07 4.94
CA ILE A 275 2.19 15.77 6.02
C ILE A 275 2.24 17.30 5.89
N ALA A 276 3.15 17.86 5.09
CA ALA A 276 3.39 19.32 5.04
C ALA A 276 2.12 20.14 4.69
N PRO A 277 1.28 19.75 3.71
CA PRO A 277 0.03 20.45 3.42
C PRO A 277 -0.94 20.44 4.61
N LEU A 278 -0.98 19.33 5.34
CA LEU A 278 -1.84 19.18 6.52
C LEU A 278 -1.38 20.12 7.65
N ILE A 279 -0.07 20.23 7.90
CA ILE A 279 0.49 21.19 8.86
C ILE A 279 0.24 22.63 8.41
N HIS A 280 0.43 22.93 7.13
CA HIS A 280 0.11 24.25 6.58
C HIS A 280 -1.35 24.62 6.84
N LYS A 281 -2.29 23.74 6.50
CA LYS A 281 -3.73 23.93 6.74
C LYS A 281 -4.07 24.13 8.21
N LYS A 282 -3.48 23.35 9.14
CA LYS A 282 -3.77 23.45 10.58
C LYS A 282 -3.05 24.60 11.29
N THR A 283 -2.00 25.18 10.68
CA THR A 283 -1.28 26.35 11.24
C THR A 283 -1.74 27.67 10.61
N SER A 284 -2.32 27.63 9.41
CA SER A 284 -2.80 28.81 8.70
C SER A 284 -3.95 29.50 9.44
N GLY A 285 -3.74 30.75 9.85
CA GLY A 285 -4.78 31.58 10.48
C GLY A 285 -5.04 31.29 11.96
N ILE A 286 -4.20 30.49 12.62
CA ILE A 286 -4.31 30.16 14.05
C ILE A 286 -3.03 30.62 14.77
N THR A 287 -3.19 31.23 15.94
CA THR A 287 -2.07 31.48 16.85
C THR A 287 -1.71 30.19 17.58
N LEU A 288 -0.47 29.73 17.42
CA LEU A 288 0.01 28.54 18.09
C LEU A 288 0.10 28.78 19.61
N ASN A 289 -0.47 27.85 20.37
CA ASN A 289 -0.42 27.79 21.82
C ASN A 289 0.16 26.42 22.24
N PRO A 290 0.56 26.24 23.51
CA PRO A 290 1.19 25.00 23.97
C PRO A 290 0.38 23.73 23.71
N ASP A 291 -0.96 23.80 23.72
CA ASP A 291 -1.81 22.62 23.49
C ASP A 291 -1.93 22.24 22.00
N ASN A 292 -2.18 23.22 21.13
CA ASN A 292 -2.33 22.99 19.70
C ASN A 292 -1.00 22.59 19.07
N ILE A 293 0.10 23.21 19.50
CA ILE A 293 1.43 22.87 18.95
C ILE A 293 1.85 21.46 19.37
N GLN A 294 1.53 21.03 20.60
CA GLN A 294 1.78 19.68 21.07
C GLN A 294 1.09 18.65 20.16
N GLU A 295 -0.20 18.82 19.88
CA GLU A 295 -0.94 17.88 19.04
C GLU A 295 -0.39 17.81 17.60
N LEU A 296 0.02 18.96 17.05
CA LEU A 296 0.62 19.00 15.71
C LEU A 296 2.01 18.34 15.67
N VAL A 297 2.81 18.49 16.72
CA VAL A 297 4.11 17.84 16.83
C VAL A 297 3.96 16.34 17.04
N GLU A 298 3.02 15.91 17.88
CA GLU A 298 2.62 14.50 18.00
C GLU A 298 2.27 13.92 16.63
N LEU A 299 1.49 14.65 15.83
CA LEU A 299 1.10 14.22 14.49
C LEU A 299 2.31 14.06 13.55
N VAL A 300 3.23 15.03 13.53
CA VAL A 300 4.46 14.96 12.73
C VAL A 300 5.31 13.77 13.14
N LEU A 301 5.49 13.55 14.44
CA LEU A 301 6.35 12.48 14.97
C LEU A 301 5.76 11.09 14.73
N VAL A 302 4.44 10.94 14.89
CA VAL A 302 3.77 9.67 14.57
C VAL A 302 3.82 9.42 13.05
N ALA A 303 3.62 10.44 12.21
CA ALA A 303 3.79 10.31 10.76
C ALA A 303 5.23 9.95 10.37
N GLN A 304 6.22 10.56 11.01
CA GLN A 304 7.63 10.23 10.83
C GLN A 304 7.91 8.77 11.22
N GLY A 305 7.40 8.30 12.37
CA GLY A 305 7.50 6.91 12.80
C GLY A 305 6.86 5.94 11.79
N ALA A 306 5.68 6.28 11.26
CA ALA A 306 4.99 5.46 10.26
C ALA A 306 5.79 5.34 8.95
N MET A 307 6.47 6.42 8.53
CA MET A 307 7.36 6.40 7.36
C MET A 307 8.64 5.61 7.63
N GLN A 308 9.23 5.76 8.82
CA GLN A 308 10.42 5.01 9.22
C GLN A 308 10.18 3.52 9.26
N ALA A 309 8.99 3.07 9.71
CA ALA A 309 8.59 1.67 9.67
C ALA A 309 8.56 1.09 8.24
N ARG A 310 8.42 1.94 7.21
CA ARG A 310 8.47 1.57 5.78
C ARG A 310 9.85 1.80 5.16
N GLY A 311 10.87 2.14 5.95
CA GLY A 311 12.22 2.47 5.47
C GLY A 311 12.31 3.83 4.76
N GLN A 312 11.30 4.69 4.89
CA GLN A 312 11.28 6.03 4.33
C GLN A 312 11.54 7.09 5.42
N ARG A 313 11.97 8.28 5.03
CA ARG A 313 12.15 9.42 5.94
C ARG A 313 11.24 10.56 5.55
N LEU A 314 10.58 11.14 6.55
CA LEU A 314 9.83 12.37 6.40
C LEU A 314 10.81 13.54 6.25
N PRO A 315 10.77 14.33 5.16
CA PRO A 315 11.58 15.53 5.05
C PRO A 315 11.03 16.61 6.00
N ILE A 316 11.85 17.04 6.96
CA ILE A 316 11.53 18.15 7.86
C ILE A 316 11.95 19.45 7.18
N VAL A 317 11.06 20.03 6.38
CA VAL A 317 11.28 21.27 5.60
C VAL A 317 10.04 22.17 5.65
N GLY A 318 10.22 23.48 5.42
CA GLY A 318 9.11 24.42 5.27
C GLY A 318 8.22 24.51 6.53
N ASP A 319 6.91 24.35 6.40
CA ASP A 319 5.97 24.45 7.53
C ASP A 319 6.21 23.42 8.63
N VAL A 320 6.71 22.22 8.29
CA VAL A 320 7.07 21.20 9.29
C VAL A 320 8.29 21.66 10.07
N ALA A 321 9.31 22.21 9.39
CA ALA A 321 10.50 22.76 10.05
C ALA A 321 10.16 23.95 10.95
N ARG A 322 9.28 24.84 10.49
CA ARG A 322 8.78 25.97 11.28
C ARG A 322 8.06 25.50 12.55
N LEU A 323 7.15 24.53 12.43
CA LEU A 323 6.43 23.95 13.57
C LEU A 323 7.39 23.37 14.62
N ILE A 324 8.34 22.52 14.19
CA ILE A 324 9.33 21.90 15.07
C ILE A 324 10.23 22.96 15.72
N THR A 325 10.60 24.01 14.98
CA THR A 325 11.39 25.13 15.50
C THR A 325 10.64 25.90 16.58
N GLU A 326 9.38 26.24 16.36
CA GLU A 326 8.53 26.92 17.35
C GLU A 326 8.33 26.07 18.61
N TYR A 327 8.13 24.76 18.44
CA TYR A 327 8.01 23.82 19.55
C TYR A 327 9.29 23.71 20.38
N ALA A 328 10.44 23.56 19.72
CA ALA A 328 11.74 23.53 20.38
C ALA A 328 12.06 24.86 21.10
N GLN A 329 11.62 26.00 20.57
CA GLN A 329 11.75 27.28 21.25
C GLN A 329 10.92 27.34 22.54
N LEU A 330 9.70 26.80 22.53
CA LEU A 330 8.87 26.72 23.74
C LEU A 330 9.54 25.84 24.80
N LEU A 331 9.99 24.64 24.44
CA LEU A 331 10.72 23.74 25.35
C LEU A 331 11.98 24.41 25.92
N ALA A 332 12.76 25.07 25.07
CA ALA A 332 13.95 25.81 25.50
C ALA A 332 13.60 26.98 26.45
N SER A 333 12.49 27.66 26.22
CA SER A 333 12.03 28.77 27.08
C SER A 333 11.58 28.29 28.47
N GLU A 334 11.05 27.08 28.55
CA GLU A 334 10.65 26.40 29.78
C GLU A 334 11.84 25.75 30.52
N GLY A 335 12.98 25.62 29.85
CA GLY A 335 14.26 25.17 30.41
C GLY A 335 14.71 23.76 29.99
N ASP A 336 13.95 23.07 29.13
CA ASP A 336 14.25 21.72 28.66
C ASP A 336 15.05 21.75 27.35
N LEU A 337 16.29 22.25 27.45
CA LEU A 337 17.19 22.50 26.31
C LEU A 337 17.66 21.21 25.61
N GLU A 338 17.76 20.09 26.33
CA GLU A 338 18.21 18.79 25.79
C GLU A 338 17.14 18.18 24.88
N THR A 339 15.91 18.04 25.38
CA THR A 339 14.69 17.66 24.63
C THR A 339 14.50 18.54 23.39
N ALA A 340 14.66 19.87 23.55
CA ALA A 340 14.55 20.81 22.43
C ALA A 340 15.59 20.53 21.32
N LEU A 341 16.80 20.06 21.65
CA LEU A 341 17.80 19.68 20.67
C LEU A 341 17.47 18.35 19.97
N GLU A 342 16.90 17.38 20.68
CA GLU A 342 16.53 16.08 20.12
C GLU A 342 15.59 16.24 18.92
N TYR A 343 14.58 17.09 19.05
CA TYR A 343 13.63 17.41 17.97
C TYR A 343 14.26 18.09 16.74
N LEU A 344 15.42 18.73 16.87
CA LEU A 344 16.07 19.50 15.80
C LEU A 344 17.14 18.69 15.03
N ASN A 345 17.46 17.45 15.45
CA ASN A 345 18.58 16.70 14.88
C ASN A 345 18.40 16.28 13.42
N ASP A 346 17.17 16.06 12.97
CA ASP A 346 16.88 15.43 11.67
C ASP A 346 16.65 16.41 10.50
N SER A 347 16.73 17.73 10.73
CA SER A 347 16.53 18.74 9.67
C SER A 347 17.81 19.48 9.27
N GLN A 348 17.83 19.93 8.01
CA GLN A 348 18.83 20.81 7.40
C GLN A 348 18.24 22.17 7.01
N ASP A 349 17.00 22.46 7.42
CA ASP A 349 16.38 23.76 7.20
C ASP A 349 17.14 24.85 7.98
N ASP A 350 17.39 26.01 7.35
CA ASP A 350 18.19 27.09 7.93
C ASP A 350 17.67 27.51 9.31
N SER A 351 16.35 27.55 9.49
CA SER A 351 15.72 27.94 10.76
C SER A 351 15.99 26.94 11.89
N VAL A 352 16.00 25.64 11.55
CA VAL A 352 16.30 24.55 12.49
C VAL A 352 17.79 24.53 12.83
N VAL A 353 18.65 24.71 11.82
CA VAL A 353 20.11 24.77 11.98
C VAL A 353 20.49 25.91 12.93
N ASP A 354 19.96 27.11 12.71
CA ASP A 354 20.23 28.29 13.54
C ASP A 354 19.84 28.08 15.00
N LEU A 355 18.64 27.52 15.25
CA LEU A 355 18.20 27.25 16.62
C LEU A 355 19.05 26.15 17.28
N ARG A 356 19.37 25.09 16.54
CA ARG A 356 20.22 24.00 17.02
C ARG A 356 21.61 24.51 17.41
N GLU A 357 22.21 25.39 16.60
CA GLU A 357 23.49 26.03 16.94
C GLU A 357 23.41 26.84 18.23
N ARG A 358 22.36 27.66 18.38
CA ARG A 358 22.15 28.47 19.60
C ARG A 358 22.02 27.60 20.84
N LEU A 359 21.27 26.50 20.76
CA LEU A 359 21.12 25.55 21.86
C LEU A 359 22.42 24.82 22.19
N TYR A 360 23.25 24.46 21.19
CA TYR A 360 24.58 23.90 21.43
C TYR A 360 25.50 24.85 22.21
N TYR A 361 25.45 26.16 21.94
CA TYR A 361 26.18 27.15 22.75
C TYR A 361 25.59 27.28 24.16
N ALA A 362 24.26 27.26 24.30
CA ALA A 362 23.59 27.39 25.60
C ALA A 362 23.90 26.21 26.54
N LEU A 363 24.00 24.99 26.01
CA LEU A 363 24.39 23.78 26.75
C LEU A 363 25.90 23.63 26.93
N GLY A 364 26.72 24.53 26.35
CA GLY A 364 28.17 24.48 26.47
C GLY A 364 28.87 23.40 25.63
N HIS A 365 28.14 22.76 24.70
CA HIS A 365 28.73 21.82 23.74
C HIS A 365 29.64 22.50 22.71
N LYS A 366 29.39 23.77 22.39
CA LYS A 366 30.28 24.63 21.59
C LYS A 366 30.68 25.86 22.39
N THR A 367 31.93 26.30 22.26
CA THR A 367 32.44 27.55 22.83
C THR A 367 32.80 28.53 21.72
N LEU A 368 32.37 29.79 21.85
CA LEU A 368 32.59 30.86 20.84
C LEU A 368 34.07 31.10 20.51
N TYR A 369 34.99 30.66 21.38
CA TYR A 369 36.44 30.81 21.20
C TYR A 369 37.01 29.99 20.03
N ASN A 370 36.38 28.88 19.63
CA ASN A 370 36.88 28.04 18.53
C ASN A 370 36.65 28.67 17.15
N THR A 371 35.55 29.40 16.96
CA THR A 371 35.24 30.04 15.67
C THR A 371 36.14 31.25 15.39
N GLN A 372 36.51 32.02 16.42
CA GLN A 372 37.46 33.13 16.27
C GLN A 372 38.90 32.66 16.02
N GLN A 373 39.34 31.53 16.59
CA GLN A 373 40.66 30.99 16.27
C GLN A 373 40.74 30.43 14.85
N HIS A 374 39.69 29.78 14.35
CA HIS A 374 39.67 29.26 12.98
C HIS A 374 39.65 30.38 11.93
N GLN A 375 38.89 31.46 12.16
CA GLN A 375 38.93 32.66 11.31
C GLN A 375 40.26 33.41 11.41
N ARG A 376 40.87 33.50 12.61
CA ARG A 376 42.21 34.10 12.78
C ARG A 376 43.31 33.24 12.15
N GLN A 377 43.25 31.92 12.21
CA GLN A 377 44.21 31.03 11.53
C GLN A 377 44.08 31.12 10.01
N MET A 378 42.86 31.18 9.48
CA MET A 378 42.61 31.36 8.04
C MET A 378 43.10 32.74 7.54
N GLN A 379 42.90 33.82 8.32
CA GLN A 379 43.45 35.16 8.01
C GLN A 379 44.98 35.23 8.14
N GLN A 380 45.57 34.52 9.10
CA GLN A 380 47.03 34.46 9.27
C GLN A 380 47.71 33.64 8.16
N GLN A 381 47.08 32.56 7.68
CA GLN A 381 47.60 31.77 6.55
C GLN A 381 47.51 32.53 5.23
N SER A 382 46.43 33.28 4.99
CA SER A 382 46.30 34.11 3.77
C SER A 382 47.20 35.35 3.79
N SER A 383 47.57 35.86 4.97
CA SER A 383 48.55 36.96 5.12
C SER A 383 50.01 36.49 5.04
N SER A 384 50.27 35.18 5.10
CA SER A 384 51.63 34.60 5.02
C SER A 384 52.02 34.17 3.59
N ILE A 385 51.12 34.36 2.62
CA ILE A 385 51.29 33.99 1.19
C ILE A 385 51.54 35.23 0.30
N ILE A 386 51.62 36.42 0.90
CA ILE A 386 52.06 37.67 0.25
C ILE A 386 53.43 38.02 0.81
#